data_AF-A0A2E8Z617-F1
#
_entry.id   AF-A0A2E8Z617-F1
#
_cell.length_a   1.000
_cell.length_b   1.000
_cell.length_c   1.000
_cell.angle_alpha   90.00
_cell.angle_beta   90.00
_cell.angle_gamma   90.00
#
_symmetry.space_group_name_H-M   'P 1'
#
loop_
_entity.id
_entity.type
_entity.pdbx_description
1 polymer ?
#
loop_
_entity_poly.entity_id
_entity_poly.type
_entity_poly.pdbx_seq_one_letter_code
_entity_poly.pdbx_strand_id
1 'polypeptide(L)'
;MEPLVVYLDFQAIQRLSTEDLVRVGRLLRPEDEGACVWSGDAPNVLKACVDVEGEDLSMAARAVIHELDSVLLRAGVMGEVRRVVACSDEAQLVVEGVDLQVLDRRCGQTYCDWCMGPLTSESIAASERLGLDSESSWACGTCLAKSDYRQPPDGWEPPESEWPYRDS
;
A
#
# COMPACT_ATOMS: atom_id res chain seq x y z
N MET A 1 20.25 8.49 1.94
CA MET A 1 18.87 8.40 2.43
C MET A 1 18.17 7.47 1.48
N GLU A 2 17.55 6.42 2.01
CA GLU A 2 16.74 5.53 1.19
C GLU A 2 15.44 6.25 0.81
N PRO A 3 14.92 6.03 -0.40
CA PRO A 3 13.62 6.56 -0.78
C PRO A 3 12.53 5.80 -0.01
N LEU A 4 11.66 6.55 0.64
CA LEU A 4 10.45 6.02 1.29
C LEU A 4 9.26 6.39 0.44
N VAL A 5 8.28 5.49 0.33
CA VAL A 5 7.03 5.77 -0.39
C VAL A 5 5.90 5.87 0.62
N VAL A 6 5.17 6.99 0.61
CA VAL A 6 4.01 7.19 1.48
C VAL A 6 2.73 7.17 0.67
N TYR A 7 1.89 6.16 0.91
CA TYR A 7 0.54 6.06 0.39
C TYR A 7 -0.46 6.65 1.36
N LEU A 8 -1.53 7.25 0.84
CA LEU A 8 -2.58 7.84 1.66
C LEU A 8 -3.96 7.63 1.04
N ASP A 9 -4.93 7.39 1.91
CA ASP A 9 -6.35 7.41 1.59
C ASP A 9 -7.00 8.60 2.29
N PHE A 10 -7.55 9.51 1.51
CA PHE A 10 -8.23 10.71 1.97
C PHE A 10 -9.73 10.62 1.66
N GLN A 11 -10.55 10.83 2.69
CA GLN A 11 -12.00 10.85 2.59
C GLN A 11 -12.49 12.28 2.49
N ALA A 12 -12.84 12.71 1.28
CA ALA A 12 -13.46 14.00 1.05
C ALA A 12 -14.91 14.03 1.57
N ILE A 13 -15.33 15.20 2.06
CA ILE A 13 -16.72 15.46 2.47
C ILE A 13 -17.62 15.49 1.23
N GLN A 14 -17.11 16.04 0.13
CA GLN A 14 -17.77 16.11 -1.17
C GLN A 14 -17.33 14.99 -2.12
N ARG A 15 -18.16 14.73 -3.12
CA ARG A 15 -17.76 13.95 -4.30
C ARG A 15 -16.63 14.67 -5.03
N LEU A 16 -15.60 13.92 -5.43
CA LEU A 16 -14.46 14.45 -6.15
C LEU A 16 -14.71 14.37 -7.65
N SER A 17 -14.42 15.46 -8.34
CA SER A 17 -14.38 15.50 -9.80
C SER A 17 -12.98 15.17 -10.32
N THR A 18 -12.87 14.84 -11.61
CA THR A 18 -11.56 14.72 -12.28
C THR A 18 -10.76 16.02 -12.19
N GLU A 19 -11.41 17.17 -12.20
CA GLU A 19 -10.74 18.47 -12.07
C GLU A 19 -10.10 18.63 -10.68
N ASP A 20 -10.76 18.14 -9.63
CA ASP A 20 -10.21 18.18 -8.27
C ASP A 20 -8.96 17.30 -8.17
N LEU A 21 -8.98 16.09 -8.74
CA LEU A 21 -7.81 15.20 -8.77
C LEU A 21 -6.63 15.84 -9.52
N VAL A 22 -6.88 16.44 -10.68
CA VAL A 22 -5.85 17.14 -11.47
C VAL A 22 -5.30 18.34 -10.69
N ARG A 23 -6.16 19.09 -9.99
CA ARG A 23 -5.75 20.25 -9.18
C ARG A 23 -4.88 19.81 -8.00
N VAL A 24 -5.29 18.77 -7.28
CA VAL A 24 -4.51 18.20 -6.16
C VAL A 24 -3.18 17.67 -6.66
N GLY A 25 -3.16 16.88 -7.73
CA GLY A 25 -1.92 16.35 -8.33
C GLY A 25 -0.94 17.45 -8.74
N ARG A 26 -1.41 18.54 -9.36
CA ARG A 26 -0.56 19.70 -9.72
C ARG A 26 0.03 20.42 -8.51
N LEU A 27 -0.66 20.39 -7.37
CA LEU A 27 -0.23 21.05 -6.14
C LEU A 27 0.71 20.18 -5.31
N LEU A 28 0.60 18.86 -5.41
CA LEU A 28 1.45 17.84 -4.77
C LEU A 28 2.86 17.72 -5.39
N ARG A 29 3.30 18.75 -6.13
CA ARG A 29 4.56 18.95 -6.87
C ARG A 29 4.46 18.62 -8.37
N PRO A 30 4.47 19.64 -9.25
CA PRO A 30 4.39 19.45 -10.69
C PRO A 30 5.72 19.05 -11.36
N GLU A 31 6.83 18.99 -10.61
CA GLU A 31 8.18 18.74 -11.14
C GLU A 31 8.82 17.43 -10.61
N ASP A 32 8.20 16.78 -9.62
CA ASP A 32 8.70 15.53 -9.02
C ASP A 32 7.98 14.33 -9.65
N GLU A 33 8.72 13.40 -10.24
CA GLU A 33 8.20 12.12 -10.76
C GLU A 33 7.66 11.20 -9.63
N GLY A 34 7.93 11.54 -8.36
CA GLY A 34 7.62 10.72 -7.19
C GLY A 34 6.24 10.93 -6.56
N ALA A 35 5.34 11.73 -7.15
CA ALA A 35 4.01 11.96 -6.60
C ALA A 35 2.89 11.61 -7.58
N CYS A 36 1.92 10.80 -7.14
CA CYS A 36 0.73 10.45 -7.93
C CYS A 36 -0.56 10.60 -7.12
N VAL A 37 -1.66 10.94 -7.79
CA VAL A 37 -2.99 11.10 -7.21
C VAL A 37 -4.04 10.42 -8.09
N TRP A 38 -4.96 9.66 -7.49
CA TRP A 38 -6.03 8.97 -8.22
C TRP A 38 -7.32 8.83 -7.38
N SER A 39 -8.43 8.49 -8.04
CA SER A 39 -9.68 8.17 -7.36
C SER A 39 -9.62 6.80 -6.68
N GLY A 40 -10.14 6.69 -5.46
CA GLY A 40 -10.39 5.40 -4.81
C GLY A 40 -11.69 4.74 -5.25
N ASP A 41 -12.08 3.68 -4.53
CA ASP A 41 -13.27 2.87 -4.83
C ASP A 41 -14.59 3.63 -4.63
N ALA A 42 -14.59 4.62 -3.74
CA ALA A 42 -15.72 5.51 -3.50
C ALA A 42 -15.51 6.87 -4.18
N PRO A 43 -16.57 7.53 -4.67
CA PRO A 43 -16.48 8.75 -5.48
C PRO A 43 -16.02 9.98 -4.69
N ASN A 44 -15.88 9.87 -3.37
CA ASN A 44 -15.34 10.89 -2.47
C ASN A 44 -14.03 10.44 -1.79
N VAL A 45 -13.39 9.37 -2.28
CA VAL A 45 -12.08 8.93 -1.81
C VAL A 45 -11.01 9.33 -2.82
N LEU A 46 -10.00 10.03 -2.31
CA LEU A 46 -8.77 10.36 -3.03
C LEU A 46 -7.66 9.46 -2.49
N LYS A 47 -6.87 8.87 -3.39
CA LYS A 47 -5.65 8.17 -3.05
C LYS A 47 -4.46 8.95 -3.58
N ALA A 48 -3.36 8.96 -2.83
CA ALA A 48 -2.11 9.50 -3.34
C ALA A 48 -0.92 8.66 -2.90
N CYS A 49 0.19 8.76 -3.62
CA CYS A 49 1.49 8.30 -3.20
C CYS A 49 2.50 9.43 -3.35
N VAL A 50 3.46 9.51 -2.43
CA VAL A 50 4.53 10.51 -2.43
C VAL A 50 5.82 9.84 -2.01
N ASP A 51 6.84 9.95 -2.86
CA ASP A 51 8.20 9.58 -2.54
C ASP A 51 8.82 10.66 -1.66
N VAL A 52 9.43 10.25 -0.55
CA VAL A 52 10.08 11.13 0.41
C VAL A 52 11.43 10.57 0.79
N GLU A 53 12.42 11.47 0.91
CA GLU A 53 13.70 11.11 1.51
C GLU A 53 13.56 11.10 3.04
N GLY A 54 13.93 9.99 3.67
CA GLY A 54 13.92 9.90 5.12
C GLY A 54 14.52 8.60 5.63
N GLU A 55 14.86 8.58 6.92
CA GLU A 55 15.34 7.38 7.62
C GLU A 55 14.27 6.81 8.57
N ASP A 56 13.18 7.55 8.80
CA ASP A 56 12.13 7.22 9.76
C ASP A 56 10.74 7.29 9.09
N LEU A 57 10.07 6.14 9.04
CA LEU A 57 8.73 5.99 8.44
C LEU A 57 7.67 6.88 9.12
N SER A 58 7.78 7.11 10.43
CA SER A 58 6.84 7.95 11.18
C SER A 58 7.01 9.42 10.84
N MET A 59 8.25 9.88 10.70
CA MET A 59 8.55 11.23 10.23
C MET A 59 8.10 11.43 8.79
N ALA A 60 8.39 10.47 7.91
CA ALA A 60 7.93 10.47 6.52
C ALA A 60 6.39 10.57 6.42
N ALA A 61 5.67 9.71 7.15
CA ALA A 61 4.20 9.75 7.21
C ALA A 61 3.68 11.12 7.68
N ARG A 62 4.25 11.68 8.75
CA ARG A 62 3.83 12.99 9.29
C ARG A 62 4.11 14.14 8.32
N ALA A 63 5.26 14.12 7.66
CA ALA A 63 5.61 15.13 6.66
C ALA A 63 4.60 15.12 5.50
N VAL A 64 4.28 13.95 4.98
CA VAL A 64 3.32 13.79 3.87
C VAL A 64 1.91 14.16 4.29
N ILE A 65 1.46 13.78 5.49
CA ILE A 65 0.15 14.24 6.02
C ILE A 65 0.08 15.77 6.04
N HIS A 66 1.12 16.42 6.56
CA HIS A 66 1.16 17.88 6.65
C HIS A 66 1.17 18.56 5.28
N GLU A 67 1.96 18.04 4.34
CA GLU A 67 2.01 18.53 2.96
C GLU A 67 0.67 18.34 2.25
N LEU A 68 0.05 17.17 2.39
CA LEU A 68 -1.24 16.86 1.80
C LEU A 68 -2.35 17.76 2.35
N ASP A 69 -2.43 17.97 3.66
CA ASP A 69 -3.43 18.86 4.27
C ASP A 69 -3.33 20.28 3.69
N SER A 70 -2.10 20.79 3.54
CA SER A 70 -1.85 22.09 2.91
C SER A 70 -2.27 22.12 1.43
N VAL A 71 -1.97 21.05 0.68
CA VAL A 71 -2.35 20.91 -0.73
C VAL A 71 -3.87 20.86 -0.89
N LEU A 72 -4.56 20.03 -0.11
CA LEU A 72 -6.01 19.87 -0.18
C LEU A 72 -6.74 21.16 0.18
N LEU A 73 -6.28 21.87 1.21
CA LEU A 73 -6.81 23.18 1.57
C LEU A 73 -6.69 24.18 0.41
N ARG A 74 -5.52 24.22 -0.26
CA ARG A 74 -5.29 25.08 -1.44
C ARG A 74 -6.11 24.64 -2.66
N ALA A 75 -6.40 23.35 -2.79
CA ALA A 75 -7.26 22.81 -3.85
C ALA A 75 -8.76 23.08 -3.61
N GLY A 76 -9.13 23.52 -2.41
CA GLY A 76 -10.53 23.69 -1.98
C GLY A 76 -11.22 22.36 -1.65
N VAL A 77 -10.45 21.30 -1.38
CA VAL A 77 -10.95 19.98 -1.05
C VAL A 77 -10.92 19.80 0.47
N MET A 78 -12.06 19.47 1.07
CA MET A 78 -12.19 19.26 2.52
C MET A 78 -12.48 17.79 2.82
N GLY A 79 -12.00 17.31 3.96
CA GLY A 79 -12.09 15.90 4.34
C GLY A 79 -11.09 15.55 5.41
N GLU A 80 -10.82 14.26 5.54
CA GLU A 80 -9.90 13.72 6.54
C GLU A 80 -9.04 12.61 5.94
N VAL A 81 -7.79 12.53 6.40
CA VAL A 81 -6.93 11.38 6.10
C VAL A 81 -7.43 10.18 6.88
N ARG A 82 -7.87 9.14 6.17
CA ARG A 82 -8.36 7.90 6.77
C ARG A 82 -7.26 6.91 7.03
N ARG A 83 -6.28 6.86 6.14
CA ARG A 83 -5.18 5.90 6.19
C ARG A 83 -3.91 6.51 5.61
N VAL A 84 -2.78 6.20 6.24
CA VAL A 84 -1.45 6.48 5.74
C VAL A 84 -0.62 5.20 5.85
N VAL A 85 0.13 4.90 4.81
CA VAL A 85 1.07 3.79 4.77
C VAL A 85 2.41 4.33 4.31
N ALA A 86 3.37 4.47 5.21
CA ALA A 86 4.75 4.76 4.83
C ALA A 86 5.49 3.43 4.65
N CYS A 87 6.21 3.29 3.56
CA CYS A 87 6.90 2.07 3.16
C CYS A 87 8.38 2.35 2.86
N SER A 88 9.25 1.47 3.35
CA SER A 88 10.59 1.23 2.82
C SER A 88 10.66 -0.17 2.22
N ASP A 89 11.82 -0.54 1.69
CA ASP A 89 12.10 -1.90 1.22
C ASP A 89 12.01 -2.93 2.36
N GLU A 90 12.24 -2.52 3.61
CA GLU A 90 12.31 -3.42 4.77
C GLU A 90 11.08 -3.38 5.69
N ALA A 91 10.27 -2.31 5.67
CA ALA A 91 9.18 -2.10 6.63
C ALA A 91 8.01 -1.21 6.14
N GLN A 92 6.78 -1.46 6.62
CA GLN A 92 5.66 -0.49 6.59
C GLN A 92 5.47 0.11 7.98
N LEU A 93 4.96 1.33 7.95
CA LEU A 93 4.13 1.92 9.00
C LEU A 93 2.72 2.14 8.46
N VAL A 94 1.72 1.50 9.06
CA VAL A 94 0.30 1.77 8.76
C VAL A 94 -0.32 2.60 9.88
N VAL A 95 -0.95 3.71 9.52
CA VAL A 95 -1.73 4.57 10.43
C VAL A 95 -3.15 4.65 9.90
N GLU A 96 -4.12 4.13 10.65
CA GLU A 96 -5.55 4.19 10.32
C GLU A 96 -6.30 5.04 11.35
N GLY A 97 -7.26 5.84 10.87
CA GLY A 97 -8.18 6.61 11.72
C GLY A 97 -7.45 7.46 12.76
N VAL A 98 -6.73 8.49 12.29
CA VAL A 98 -5.80 9.36 13.04
C VAL A 98 -5.89 9.26 14.58
N ASP A 99 -5.23 8.24 15.11
CA ASP A 99 -4.49 8.26 16.37
C ASP A 99 -3.22 7.45 16.09
N LEU A 100 -2.08 8.13 16.07
CA LEU A 100 -0.77 7.61 15.61
C LEU A 100 -0.30 6.45 16.48
N GLN A 101 -0.77 5.23 16.21
CA GLN A 101 -0.18 3.99 16.71
C GLN A 101 0.51 3.28 15.56
N VAL A 102 1.84 3.25 15.67
CA VAL A 102 2.76 2.56 14.79
C VAL A 102 2.42 1.07 14.77
N LEU A 103 1.86 0.59 13.66
CA LEU A 103 1.69 -0.83 13.39
C LEU A 103 2.71 -1.27 12.35
N ASP A 104 3.71 -1.99 12.87
CA ASP A 104 4.67 -2.83 12.19
C ASP A 104 3.94 -3.81 11.27
N ARG A 105 3.98 -3.55 9.98
CA ARG A 105 3.39 -4.36 8.93
C ARG A 105 4.43 -4.35 7.81
N ARG A 106 4.74 -5.45 7.11
CA ARG A 106 5.80 -5.46 6.07
C ARG A 106 5.23 -5.21 4.68
N CYS A 107 5.83 -4.32 3.87
CA CYS A 107 5.24 -3.91 2.59
C CYS A 107 5.33 -5.12 1.68
N GLY A 108 4.18 -5.67 1.29
CA GLY A 108 4.11 -6.90 0.53
C GLY A 108 2.88 -6.88 -0.35
N GLN A 109 3.10 -7.29 -1.60
CA GLN A 109 2.15 -7.71 -2.62
C GLN A 109 0.65 -7.63 -2.28
N THR A 110 -0.13 -6.93 -3.12
CA THR A 110 -1.58 -6.73 -2.93
C THR A 110 -2.46 -7.83 -3.55
N TYR A 111 -1.86 -8.70 -4.39
CA TYR A 111 -2.56 -9.72 -5.15
C TYR A 111 -1.95 -11.10 -4.94
N CYS A 112 -2.80 -12.12 -4.93
CA CYS A 112 -2.39 -13.50 -4.79
C CYS A 112 -1.66 -14.01 -6.04
N ASP A 113 -0.53 -14.69 -5.87
CA ASP A 113 0.29 -15.20 -6.98
C ASP A 113 -0.39 -16.28 -7.83
N TRP A 114 -1.37 -17.01 -7.29
CA TRP A 114 -2.05 -18.11 -8.01
C TRP A 114 -3.24 -17.66 -8.83
N CYS A 115 -3.95 -16.62 -8.39
CA CYS A 115 -5.23 -16.25 -9.01
C CYS A 115 -5.38 -14.76 -9.27
N MET A 116 -4.38 -13.96 -8.93
CA MET A 116 -4.42 -12.49 -8.97
C MET A 116 -5.59 -11.89 -8.18
N GLY A 117 -6.18 -12.66 -7.27
CA GLY A 117 -7.25 -12.22 -6.39
C GLY A 117 -6.72 -11.34 -5.25
N PRO A 118 -7.58 -10.53 -4.61
CA PRO A 118 -7.15 -9.62 -3.55
C PRO A 118 -6.64 -10.39 -2.33
N LEU A 119 -5.52 -9.93 -1.77
CA LEU A 119 -5.01 -10.41 -0.49
C LEU A 119 -5.66 -9.64 0.66
N THR A 120 -6.06 -10.38 1.70
CA THR A 120 -6.52 -9.80 2.96
C THR A 120 -5.41 -9.94 4.00
N SER A 121 -5.48 -9.16 5.06
CA SER A 121 -4.54 -9.28 6.18
C SER A 121 -4.54 -10.67 6.81
N GLU A 122 -5.70 -11.33 6.81
CA GLU A 122 -5.84 -12.70 7.29
C GLU A 122 -5.15 -13.71 6.37
N SER A 123 -5.28 -13.56 5.05
CA SER A 123 -4.63 -14.48 4.10
C SER A 123 -3.10 -14.27 4.06
N ILE A 124 -2.63 -13.04 4.25
CA ILE A 124 -1.22 -12.71 4.44
C ILE A 124 -0.68 -13.43 5.69
N ALA A 125 -1.28 -13.21 6.86
CA ALA A 125 -0.85 -13.86 8.10
C ALA A 125 -0.96 -15.40 8.06
N ALA A 126 -1.87 -15.94 7.25
CA ALA A 126 -1.94 -17.38 7.00
C ALA A 126 -0.81 -17.88 6.09
N SER A 127 -0.43 -17.12 5.06
CA SER A 127 0.68 -17.42 4.17
C SER A 127 2.03 -17.39 4.91
N GLU A 128 2.25 -16.41 5.80
CA GLU A 128 3.47 -16.35 6.63
C GLU A 128 3.62 -17.56 7.54
N ARG A 129 2.52 -18.01 8.17
CA ARG A 129 2.54 -19.22 9.01
C ARG A 129 2.84 -20.49 8.21
N LEU A 130 2.65 -20.42 6.90
CA LEU A 130 3.00 -21.47 5.95
C LEU A 130 4.42 -21.25 5.37
N GLY A 131 5.22 -20.30 5.85
CA GLY A 131 6.56 -20.05 5.30
C GLY A 131 6.52 -19.64 3.83
N LEU A 132 5.43 -19.01 3.39
CA LEU A 132 5.29 -18.40 2.08
C LEU A 132 5.68 -16.90 2.15
N ASP A 133 6.74 -16.60 2.89
CA ASP A 133 7.19 -15.24 3.23
C ASP A 133 8.26 -14.69 2.27
N SER A 134 8.62 -15.44 1.22
CA SER A 134 9.45 -14.96 0.13
C SER A 134 8.73 -13.91 -0.71
N GLU A 135 9.48 -12.97 -1.29
CA GLU A 135 9.03 -11.76 -2.01
C GLU A 135 8.03 -11.98 -3.17
N SER A 136 7.55 -13.20 -3.43
CA SER A 136 6.68 -13.53 -4.57
C SER A 136 5.78 -14.76 -4.36
N SER A 137 5.24 -14.99 -3.16
CA SER A 137 4.44 -16.22 -2.90
C SER A 137 3.26 -16.07 -1.94
N TRP A 138 2.48 -15.01 -2.05
CA TRP A 138 1.32 -14.79 -1.18
C TRP A 138 0.04 -15.45 -1.72
N ALA A 139 -0.62 -16.26 -0.89
CA ALA A 139 -1.86 -16.95 -1.26
C ALA A 139 -3.10 -16.29 -0.62
N CYS A 140 -4.15 -16.04 -1.43
CA CYS A 140 -5.44 -15.60 -0.90
C CYS A 140 -6.14 -16.74 -0.15
N GLY A 141 -7.16 -16.41 0.65
CA GLY A 141 -7.94 -17.40 1.41
C GLY A 141 -8.51 -18.54 0.55
N THR A 142 -8.89 -18.26 -0.70
CA THR A 142 -9.38 -19.28 -1.64
C THR A 142 -8.29 -20.28 -2.04
N CYS A 143 -7.10 -19.79 -2.42
CA CYS A 143 -5.98 -20.63 -2.83
C CYS A 143 -5.40 -21.43 -1.65
N LEU A 144 -5.40 -20.82 -0.46
CA LEU A 144 -5.07 -21.51 0.79
C LEU A 144 -6.04 -22.68 1.07
N ALA A 145 -7.36 -22.44 0.97
CA ALA A 145 -8.37 -23.47 1.19
C ALA A 145 -8.28 -24.64 0.19
N LYS A 146 -7.83 -24.38 -1.03
CA LYS A 146 -7.60 -25.39 -2.08
C LYS A 146 -6.25 -26.10 -1.94
N SER A 147 -5.37 -25.63 -1.07
CA SER A 147 -3.98 -26.08 -0.98
C SER A 147 -3.17 -25.86 -2.26
N ASP A 148 -3.51 -24.83 -3.05
CA ASP A 148 -2.80 -24.51 -4.30
C ASP A 148 -1.31 -24.18 -4.03
N TYR A 149 -1.01 -23.64 -2.84
CA TYR A 149 0.33 -23.31 -2.37
C TYR A 149 1.30 -24.50 -2.25
N ARG A 150 0.82 -25.74 -2.38
CA ARG A 150 1.69 -26.93 -2.42
C ARG A 150 2.51 -27.03 -3.69
N GLN A 151 2.13 -26.30 -4.74
CA GLN A 151 2.89 -26.14 -5.96
C GLN A 151 3.24 -24.65 -6.13
N PRO A 152 4.43 -24.33 -6.67
CA PRO A 152 4.79 -22.94 -6.95
C PRO A 152 3.81 -22.30 -7.93
N PRO A 153 3.59 -20.98 -7.87
CA PRO A 153 2.73 -20.27 -8.82
C PRO A 153 3.37 -20.22 -10.21
N ASP A 154 2.56 -19.93 -11.23
CA ASP A 154 3.05 -19.73 -12.60
C ASP A 154 4.06 -18.58 -12.64
N GLY A 155 5.25 -18.82 -13.21
CA GLY A 155 6.29 -17.81 -13.33
C GLY A 155 7.25 -17.71 -12.14
N TRP A 156 7.16 -18.60 -11.16
CA TRP A 156 8.19 -18.74 -10.12
C TRP A 156 9.56 -19.07 -10.74
N GLU A 157 10.53 -18.19 -10.52
CA GLU A 157 11.86 -18.27 -11.15
C GLU A 157 12.92 -19.08 -10.36
N PRO A 158 12.88 -19.19 -9.01
CA PRO A 158 13.80 -20.06 -8.28
C PRO A 158 13.61 -21.55 -8.62
N PRO A 159 14.65 -22.39 -8.43
CA PRO A 159 14.54 -23.83 -8.67
C PRO A 159 13.38 -24.44 -7.88
N GLU A 160 12.58 -25.33 -8.49
CA GLU A 160 11.48 -26.02 -7.79
C GLU A 160 11.92 -26.78 -6.52
N SER A 161 13.21 -27.15 -6.43
CA SER A 161 13.81 -27.74 -5.22
C SER A 161 13.82 -26.83 -4.00
N GLU A 162 13.63 -25.53 -4.20
CA GLU A 162 13.59 -24.53 -3.12
C GLU A 162 12.15 -24.26 -2.67
N TRP A 163 11.14 -24.91 -3.28
CA TRP A 163 9.76 -24.75 -2.86
C TRP A 163 9.51 -25.41 -1.49
N PRO A 164 8.97 -24.68 -0.49
CA PRO A 164 8.86 -25.17 0.88
C PRO A 164 7.94 -26.39 1.07
N TYR A 165 7.14 -26.73 0.06
CA TYR A 165 6.11 -27.79 0.14
C TYR A 165 6.34 -29.00 -0.76
N ARG A 166 7.51 -29.10 -1.41
CA ARG A 166 7.81 -30.11 -2.44
C ARG A 166 7.64 -31.58 -1.99
N ASP A 167 7.82 -31.88 -0.69
CA ASP A 167 7.86 -33.26 -0.17
C ASP A 167 6.68 -33.60 0.79
N SER A 168 5.54 -32.91 0.68
CA SER A 168 4.42 -33.00 1.65
C SER A 168 3.08 -33.46 1.11
#